data_AF-A0A947A0V6-F1
#
_entry.id   AF-A0A947A0V6-F1
#
_cell.length_a   1.000
_cell.length_b   1.000
_cell.length_c   1.000
_cell.angle_alpha   90.00
_cell.angle_beta   90.00
_cell.angle_gamma   90.00
#
_symmetry.space_group_name_H-M   'P 1'
#
loop_
_entity.id
_entity.type
_entity.pdbx_description
1 polymer ?
#
loop_
_entity_poly.entity_id
_entity_poly.type
_entity_poly.pdbx_seq_one_letter_code
_entity_poly.pdbx_strand_id
1 'polypeptide(L)'
;MIQKISTLIFDVNETLLDLGPLKDSIDAALGNGAAEVWFAELLHYSLVESITGSYQDFSAIAAAVLKMNALKNKKDPSRERVSDILSPITRLQPYPDVKQGLRKLTNGGFKLVAFSNGKPSVLE
;
A
#
# COMPACT_ATOMS: atom_id res chain seq x y z
N MET A 1 1.16 -22.61 29.88
CA MET A 1 -0.05 -21.74 29.76
C MET A 1 0.12 -20.90 28.52
N ILE A 2 -0.83 -20.93 27.58
CA ILE A 2 -0.83 -20.05 26.41
C ILE A 2 -1.33 -18.68 26.86
N GLN A 3 -0.58 -17.62 26.57
CA GLN A 3 -1.01 -16.25 26.85
C GLN A 3 -2.30 -15.92 26.08
N LYS A 4 -3.25 -15.28 26.76
CA LYS A 4 -4.49 -14.81 26.11
C LYS A 4 -4.15 -13.68 25.14
N ILE A 5 -4.57 -13.82 23.88
CA ILE A 5 -4.44 -12.76 22.87
C ILE A 5 -5.31 -11.57 23.30
N SER A 6 -4.70 -10.40 23.38
CA SER A 6 -5.37 -9.14 23.79
C SER A 6 -5.27 -8.03 22.76
N THR A 7 -4.34 -8.15 21.81
CA THR A 7 -4.06 -7.11 20.80
C THR A 7 -4.01 -7.74 19.42
N LEU A 8 -4.65 -7.08 18.46
CA LEU A 8 -4.64 -7.43 17.05
C LEU A 8 -4.03 -6.28 16.26
N ILE A 9 -3.00 -6.59 15.49
CA ILE A 9 -2.25 -5.64 14.67
C ILE A 9 -2.63 -5.89 13.21
N PHE A 10 -3.07 -4.86 12.51
CA PHE A 10 -3.52 -4.93 11.13
C PHE A 10 -2.56 -4.16 10.24
N ASP A 11 -2.14 -4.79 9.15
CA ASP A 11 -1.74 -4.01 7.98
C ASP A 11 -2.96 -3.26 7.41
N VAL A 12 -2.71 -2.20 6.65
CA VAL A 12 -3.72 -1.25 6.18
C VAL A 12 -3.95 -1.40 4.68
N ASN A 13 -2.89 -1.28 3.87
CA ASN A 13 -3.01 -1.30 2.42
C ASN A 13 -3.36 -2.71 1.96
N GLU A 14 -4.40 -2.86 1.14
CA GLU A 14 -4.90 -4.16 0.63
C GLU A 14 -5.48 -5.12 1.69
N THR A 15 -5.20 -4.92 2.98
CA THR A 15 -5.87 -5.65 4.07
C THR A 15 -7.16 -4.96 4.51
N LEU A 16 -7.09 -3.66 4.82
CA LEU A 16 -8.24 -2.88 5.28
C LEU A 16 -8.80 -2.00 4.16
N LEU A 17 -7.93 -1.48 3.30
CA LEU A 17 -8.27 -0.55 2.22
C LEU A 17 -8.20 -1.24 0.86
N ASP A 18 -9.23 -1.01 0.04
CA ASP A 18 -9.32 -1.56 -1.30
C ASP A 18 -8.39 -0.82 -2.27
N LEU A 19 -7.36 -1.52 -2.76
CA LEU A 19 -6.41 -0.98 -3.74
C LEU A 19 -6.98 -0.93 -5.17
N GLY A 20 -8.18 -1.45 -5.44
CA GLY A 20 -8.79 -1.51 -6.78
C GLY A 20 -8.63 -0.21 -7.59
N PRO A 21 -9.05 0.96 -7.09
CA PRO A 21 -8.92 2.23 -7.81
C PRO A 21 -7.47 2.62 -8.16
N LEU A 22 -6.50 2.23 -7.33
CA LEU A 22 -5.08 2.44 -7.62
C LEU A 22 -4.59 1.48 -8.71
N LYS A 23 -5.01 0.21 -8.64
CA LYS A 23 -4.66 -0.80 -9.65
C LYS A 23 -5.20 -0.40 -11.02
N ASP A 24 -6.46 0.03 -11.09
CA ASP A 24 -7.10 0.52 -12.32
C ASP A 24 -6.34 1.71 -12.92
N SER A 25 -5.91 2.65 -12.08
CA SER A 25 -5.13 3.82 -12.51
C SER A 25 -3.79 3.42 -13.14
N ILE A 26 -3.07 2.47 -12.51
CA ILE A 26 -1.78 1.98 -13.01
C ILE A 26 -1.95 1.20 -14.30
N ASP A 27 -2.94 0.30 -14.36
CA ASP A 27 -3.23 -0.51 -15.54
C ASP A 27 -3.66 0.35 -16.73
N ALA A 28 -4.45 1.40 -16.50
CA ALA A 28 -4.79 2.38 -17.54
C ALA A 28 -3.56 3.11 -18.08
N ALA A 29 -2.57 3.39 -17.24
CA ALA A 29 -1.36 4.09 -17.65
C ALA A 29 -0.34 3.19 -18.35
N LEU A 30 -0.15 1.96 -17.86
CA LEU A 30 0.95 1.10 -18.25
C LEU A 30 0.53 -0.12 -19.09
N GLY A 31 -0.69 -0.61 -18.93
CA GLY A 31 -1.24 -1.79 -19.58
C GLY A 31 -1.83 -2.77 -18.55
N ASN A 32 -2.74 -3.64 -18.98
CA ASN A 32 -3.41 -4.60 -18.10
C ASN A 32 -2.42 -5.52 -17.36
N GLY A 33 -2.57 -5.66 -16.04
CA GLY A 33 -1.69 -6.46 -15.18
C GLY A 33 -0.40 -5.76 -14.75
N ALA A 34 -0.18 -4.51 -15.17
CA ALA A 34 0.99 -3.74 -14.74
C ALA A 34 0.95 -3.40 -13.25
N ALA A 35 -0.23 -3.24 -12.67
CA ALA A 35 -0.43 -2.96 -11.26
C ALA A 35 0.07 -4.09 -10.36
N GLU A 36 -0.15 -5.35 -10.76
CA GLU A 36 0.33 -6.52 -10.01
C GLU A 36 1.86 -6.59 -9.99
N VAL A 37 2.48 -6.41 -11.17
CA VAL A 37 3.94 -6.34 -11.30
C VAL A 37 4.51 -5.18 -10.49
N TRP A 38 3.90 -4.00 -10.60
CA TRP A 38 4.31 -2.81 -9.85
C TRP A 38 4.21 -3.02 -8.34
N PHE A 39 3.13 -3.62 -7.84
CA PHE A 39 2.95 -3.82 -6.40
C PHE A 39 3.92 -4.85 -5.83
N ALA A 40 4.17 -5.95 -6.55
CA ALA A 40 5.17 -6.93 -6.17
C ALA A 40 6.58 -6.32 -6.13
N GLU A 41 6.95 -5.52 -7.14
CA GLU A 41 8.24 -4.82 -7.15
C GLU A 41 8.34 -3.75 -6.07
N LEU A 42 7.27 -3.02 -5.76
CA LEU A 42 7.23 -2.05 -4.66
C LEU A 42 7.59 -2.73 -3.33
N LEU A 43 6.98 -3.87 -3.02
CA LEU A 43 7.30 -4.63 -1.81
C LEU A 43 8.75 -5.15 -1.84
N HIS A 44 9.21 -5.65 -2.99
CA HIS A 44 10.58 -6.11 -3.16
C HIS A 44 11.61 -5.00 -2.90
N TYR A 45 11.46 -3.83 -3.53
CA TYR A 45 12.37 -2.71 -3.32
C TYR A 45 12.27 -2.15 -1.89
N SER A 46 11.08 -2.12 -1.27
CA SER A 46 10.93 -1.74 0.14
C SER A 46 11.71 -2.66 1.08
N LEU A 47 11.75 -3.96 0.78
CA LEU A 47 12.58 -4.92 1.51
C LEU A 47 14.07 -4.67 1.29
N VAL A 48 14.49 -4.39 0.05
CA VAL A 48 15.90 -4.07 -0.28
C VAL A 48 16.38 -2.82 0.47
N GLU A 49 15.60 -1.73 0.46
CA GLU A 49 15.95 -0.51 1.20
C GLU A 49 16.07 -0.79 2.71
N SER A 50 15.17 -1.61 3.25
CA SER A 50 15.19 -2.01 4.68
C SER A 50 16.43 -2.82 5.05
N ILE A 51 16.79 -3.83 4.24
CA ILE A 51 17.94 -4.71 4.50
C ILE A 51 19.27 -3.98 4.30
N THR A 52 19.32 -3.04 3.36
CA THR A 52 20.52 -2.25 3.08
C THR A 52 20.68 -1.03 4.01
N GLY A 53 19.70 -0.77 4.88
CA GLY A 53 19.72 0.37 5.80
C GLY A 53 19.50 1.73 5.13
N SER A 54 18.96 1.74 3.91
CA SER A 54 18.78 2.93 3.07
C SER A 54 17.33 3.42 3.07
N TYR A 55 16.76 3.65 4.26
CA TYR A 55 15.34 3.98 4.40
C TYR A 55 14.87 5.06 3.41
N GLN A 56 13.81 4.72 2.66
CA GLN A 56 13.03 5.63 1.84
C GLN A 56 11.56 5.46 2.22
N ASP A 57 10.80 6.55 2.23
CA ASP A 57 9.36 6.48 2.46
C ASP A 57 8.71 5.63 1.35
N PHE A 58 7.72 4.81 1.71
CA PHE A 58 7.04 3.89 0.80
C PHE A 58 6.44 4.59 -0.44
N SER A 59 6.00 5.85 -0.30
CA SER A 59 5.53 6.66 -1.44
C SER A 59 6.64 7.03 -2.43
N ALA A 60 7.87 7.23 -1.96
CA ALA A 60 9.01 7.51 -2.82
C ALA A 60 9.40 6.25 -3.62
N ILE A 61 9.43 5.10 -2.96
CA ILE A 61 9.69 3.80 -3.60
C ILE A 61 8.58 3.49 -4.63
N ALA A 62 7.31 3.69 -4.25
CA ALA A 62 6.16 3.52 -5.14
C ALA A 62 6.28 4.33 -6.44
N ALA A 63 6.66 5.61 -6.33
CA ALA A 63 6.88 6.48 -7.48
C ALA A 63 8.07 6.04 -8.35
N ALA A 64 9.18 5.66 -7.71
CA ALA A 64 10.38 5.19 -8.42
C ALA A 64 10.11 3.88 -9.18
N VAL A 65 9.45 2.91 -8.55
CA VAL A 65 9.08 1.63 -9.17
C VAL A 65 8.08 1.83 -10.32
N LEU A 66 7.12 2.75 -10.18
CA LEU A 66 6.19 3.06 -11.29
C LEU A 66 6.93 3.63 -12.49
N LYS A 67 7.84 4.59 -12.25
CA LYS A 67 8.68 5.19 -13.30
C LYS A 67 9.56 4.13 -13.96
N MET A 68 10.18 3.25 -13.18
CA MET A 68 10.99 2.14 -13.69
C MET A 68 10.16 1.21 -14.61
N ASN A 69 8.95 0.82 -14.18
CA ASN A 69 8.07 -0.01 -15.00
C ASN A 69 7.57 0.67 -16.27
N ALA A 70 7.33 1.98 -16.21
CA ALA A 70 7.01 2.76 -17.41
C ALA A 70 8.17 2.73 -18.42
N LEU A 71 9.40 2.95 -17.95
CA LEU A 71 10.60 2.96 -18.80
C LEU A 71 10.85 1.60 -19.47
N LYS A 72 10.65 0.48 -18.76
CA LYS A 72 10.71 -0.88 -19.35
C LYS A 72 9.75 -1.05 -20.53
N ASN A 73 8.62 -0.35 -20.51
CA ASN A 73 7.60 -0.35 -21.56
C ASN A 73 7.75 0.81 -22.55
N LYS A 74 8.94 1.43 -22.63
CA LYS A 74 9.25 2.56 -23.53
C LYS A 74 8.35 3.79 -23.31
N LYS A 75 7.83 3.96 -22.09
CA LYS A 75 7.08 5.15 -21.64
C LYS A 75 7.94 5.95 -20.68
N ASP A 76 7.89 7.27 -20.77
CA ASP A 76 8.69 8.15 -19.90
C ASP A 76 7.81 9.25 -19.26
N PRO A 77 6.93 8.91 -18.29
CA PRO A 77 6.00 9.87 -17.70
C PRO A 77 6.72 10.92 -16.85
N SER A 78 6.28 12.18 -16.90
CA SER A 78 6.81 13.22 -15.99
C SER A 78 6.56 12.87 -14.52
N ARG A 79 7.23 13.58 -13.60
CA ARG A 79 7.02 13.38 -12.15
C ARG A 79 5.58 13.66 -11.76
N GLU A 80 4.97 14.69 -12.35
CA GLU A 80 3.57 15.06 -12.14
C GLU A 80 2.66 13.92 -12.58
N ARG A 81 2.92 13.34 -13.76
CA ARG A 81 2.12 12.21 -14.26
C ARG A 81 2.24 10.98 -13.36
N VAL A 82 3.43 10.68 -12.84
CA VAL A 82 3.62 9.60 -11.84
C VAL A 82 2.79 9.86 -10.58
N SER A 83 2.82 11.10 -10.08
CA SER A 83 2.01 11.50 -8.92
C SER A 83 0.51 11.35 -9.20
N ASP A 84 0.04 11.76 -10.37
CA ASP A 84 -1.36 11.64 -10.76
C ASP A 84 -1.83 10.18 -10.78
N ILE A 85 -1.01 9.28 -11.36
CA ILE A 85 -1.31 7.85 -11.44
C ILE A 85 -1.42 7.24 -10.03
N LEU A 86 -0.56 7.65 -9.09
CA LEU A 86 -0.55 7.12 -7.73
C LEU A 86 -1.53 7.80 -6.77
N SER A 87 -2.08 8.96 -7.16
CA SER A 87 -2.97 9.77 -6.31
C SER A 87 -4.19 9.03 -5.73
N PRO A 88 -4.80 7.99 -6.37
CA PRO A 88 -5.93 7.27 -5.80
C PRO A 88 -5.66 6.65 -4.43
N ILE A 89 -4.39 6.33 -4.10
CA ILE A 89 -4.00 5.75 -2.81
C ILE A 89 -4.44 6.60 -1.60
N THR A 90 -4.64 7.90 -1.80
CA THR A 90 -5.04 8.85 -0.73
C THR A 90 -6.53 8.84 -0.42
N ARG A 91 -7.36 8.14 -1.20
CA ARG A 91 -8.83 8.18 -1.10
C ARG A 91 -9.47 6.78 -1.10
N LEU A 92 -8.66 5.76 -0.87
CA LEU A 92 -9.12 4.37 -0.87
C LEU A 92 -10.20 4.15 0.19
N GLN A 93 -11.19 3.36 -0.17
CA GLN A 93 -12.27 2.99 0.72
C GLN A 93 -11.95 1.66 1.41
N PRO A 94 -12.42 1.46 2.65
CA PRO A 94 -12.28 0.16 3.29
C PRO A 94 -13.15 -0.89 2.59
N TYR A 95 -12.74 -2.15 2.65
CA TYR A 95 -13.59 -3.26 2.20
C TYR A 95 -14.93 -3.30 2.98
N PRO A 96 -16.02 -3.82 2.37
CA PRO A 96 -17.37 -3.73 2.96
C PRO A 96 -17.50 -4.34 4.36
N ASP A 97 -16.72 -5.37 4.66
CA ASP A 97 -16.74 -6.12 5.92
C ASP A 97 -15.88 -5.48 7.02
N VAL A 98 -14.86 -4.70 6.67
CA VAL A 98 -13.86 -4.13 7.59
C VAL A 98 -14.51 -3.36 8.74
N LYS A 99 -15.44 -2.44 8.45
CA LYS A 99 -16.09 -1.64 9.50
C LYS A 99 -16.84 -2.50 10.51
N GLN A 100 -17.53 -3.54 10.05
CA GLN A 100 -18.27 -4.44 10.94
C GLN A 100 -17.30 -5.37 11.70
N GLY A 101 -16.29 -5.89 11.02
CA GLY A 101 -15.27 -6.76 11.61
C GLY A 101 -14.51 -6.08 12.75
N LEU A 102 -13.99 -4.87 12.53
CA LEU A 102 -13.29 -4.11 13.56
C LEU A 102 -14.21 -3.81 14.75
N ARG A 103 -15.49 -3.46 14.53
CA ARG A 103 -16.46 -3.26 15.63
C ARG A 103 -16.66 -4.52 16.47
N LYS A 104 -16.80 -5.69 15.83
CA LYS A 104 -16.95 -6.97 16.54
C LYS A 104 -15.72 -7.28 17.39
N LEU A 105 -14.52 -7.04 16.87
CA LEU A 105 -13.27 -7.27 17.60
C LEU A 105 -13.11 -6.31 18.79
N THR A 106 -13.40 -5.01 18.59
CA THR A 106 -13.39 -4.04 19.69
C THR A 106 -14.39 -4.42 20.78
N ASN A 107 -15.62 -4.81 20.42
CA ASN A 107 -16.63 -5.27 21.37
C ASN A 107 -16.25 -6.58 22.09
N GLY A 108 -15.40 -7.39 21.47
CA GLY A 108 -14.79 -8.58 22.08
C GLY A 108 -13.65 -8.29 23.06
N GLY A 109 -13.29 -7.02 23.26
CA GLY A 109 -12.26 -6.59 24.19
C GLY A 109 -10.84 -6.62 23.64
N PHE A 110 -10.66 -6.73 22.31
CA PHE A 110 -9.35 -6.64 21.68
C PHE A 110 -8.92 -5.18 21.51
N LYS A 111 -7.65 -4.89 21.80
CA LYS A 111 -6.99 -3.67 21.33
C LYS A 111 -6.66 -3.85 19.85
N LEU A 112 -7.04 -2.88 19.02
CA LEU A 112 -6.73 -2.89 17.58
C LEU A 112 -5.66 -1.84 17.28
N VAL A 113 -4.66 -2.20 16.47
CA VAL A 113 -3.56 -1.33 16.08
C VAL A 113 -3.39 -1.41 14.56
N ALA A 114 -3.22 -0.26 13.90
CA ALA A 114 -2.76 -0.21 12.52
C ALA A 114 -1.22 -0.20 12.51
N PHE A 115 -0.62 -1.05 11.70
CA PHE A 115 0.82 -1.12 11.50
C PHE A 115 1.09 -1.31 10.01
N SER A 116 1.56 -0.27 9.34
CA SER A 116 1.66 -0.25 7.88
C SER A 116 2.96 0.36 7.40
N ASN A 117 3.29 0.09 6.14
CA ASN A 117 4.44 0.66 5.44
C ASN A 117 4.23 2.13 5.04
N GLY A 118 3.06 2.72 5.30
CA GLY A 118 2.79 4.13 5.02
C GLY A 118 3.82 5.07 5.66
N LYS A 119 3.98 6.26 5.08
CA LYS A 119 4.85 7.30 5.66
C LYS A 119 4.30 7.75 7.04
N PRO A 120 5.17 8.18 7.97
CA PRO A 120 4.76 8.54 9.34
C PRO A 120 3.58 9.50 9.40
N SER A 121 3.56 10.53 8.54
CA SER A 121 2.52 11.56 8.51
C SER A 121 1.10 11.06 8.14
N VAL A 122 0.96 9.79 7.75
CA VAL A 122 -0.34 9.16 7.42
C VAL A 122 -0.77 8.17 8.52
N LEU A 123 0.16 7.80 9.41
CA LEU A 123 -0.05 6.82 10.47
C LEU A 123 -0.12 7.44 11.88
N GLU A 124 0.25 8.72 12.02
CA GLU A 124 0.17 9.53 13.25
C GLU A 124 -1.21 10.12 13.52
#